data_AF-A0A1W9VPK2-F1
#
_entry.id   AF-A0A1W9VPK2-F1
#
_cell.length_a   1.000
_cell.length_b   1.000
_cell.length_c   1.000
_cell.angle_alpha   90.00
_cell.angle_beta   90.00
_cell.angle_gamma   90.00
#
_symmetry.space_group_name_H-M   'P 1'
#
loop_
_entity.id
_entity.type
_entity.pdbx_description
1 polymer ?
#
loop_
_entity_poly.entity_id
_entity_poly.type
_entity_poly.pdbx_seq_one_letter_code
_entity_poly.pdbx_strand_id
1 'polypeptide(L)' 'MISYDIVVIGASAGGLFALEELLGVIRDKIKVPIVIVQHISADSGDSLLKIVKNFSTIRVVEPIDKESI' A
#
# COMPACT_ATOMS: atom_id res chain seq x y z
N MET A 1 22.58 -5.90 12.95
CA MET A 1 21.34 -5.10 12.90
C MET A 1 20.59 -5.57 11.66
N ILE A 2 19.36 -6.06 11.80
CA ILE A 2 18.59 -6.57 10.65
C ILE A 2 18.04 -5.37 9.89
N SER A 3 18.35 -5.29 8.59
CA SER A 3 17.74 -4.38 7.64
C SER A 3 16.79 -5.19 6.77
N TYR A 4 15.61 -4.65 6.48
CA TYR A 4 14.66 -5.27 5.57
C TYR A 4 14.69 -4.53 4.24
N ASP A 5 14.71 -5.29 3.15
CA ASP A 5 14.75 -4.73 1.79
C ASP A 5 13.35 -4.38 1.27
N ILE A 6 12.30 -4.98 1.84
CA ILE A 6 10.91 -4.76 1.43
C ILE A 6 9.94 -5.06 2.59
N VAL A 7 8.80 -4.36 2.61
CA VAL A 7 7.65 -4.69 3.45
C VAL A 7 6.49 -5.09 2.54
N VAL A 8 5.87 -6.25 2.83
CA VAL A 8 4.69 -6.73 2.11
C VAL A 8 3.51 -6.79 3.07
N ILE A 9 2.39 -6.20 2.68
CA ILE A 9 1.15 -6.15 3.46
C ILE A 9 0.05 -6.86 2.67
N GLY A 10 -0.44 -7.98 3.20
CA GLY A 10 -1.62 -8.67 2.68
C GLY A 10 -2.86 -8.36 3.50
N ALA A 11 -3.98 -8.01 2.85
CA ALA A 11 -5.20 -7.58 3.52
C ALA A 11 -6.48 -8.01 2.77
N SER A 12 -7.60 -8.07 3.50
CA SER A 12 -8.91 -8.54 2.99
C SER A 12 -10.05 -7.76 3.68
N ALA A 13 -11.06 -8.43 4.23
CA ALA A 13 -12.12 -7.80 5.01
C ALA A 13 -11.56 -6.94 6.15
N GLY A 14 -12.01 -5.68 6.25
CA GLY A 14 -11.52 -4.70 7.22
C GLY A 14 -10.11 -4.15 6.94
N GLY A 15 -9.40 -4.69 5.95
CA GLY A 15 -8.04 -4.32 5.59
C GLY A 15 -7.88 -2.85 5.22
N LEU A 16 -8.89 -2.28 4.57
CA LEU A 16 -8.87 -0.87 4.17
C LEU A 16 -8.78 0.09 5.37
N PHE A 17 -9.52 -0.18 6.45
CA PHE A 17 -9.47 0.63 7.67
C PHE A 17 -8.10 0.52 8.35
N ALA A 18 -7.52 -0.69 8.37
CA ALA A 18 -6.18 -0.88 8.91
C ALA A 18 -5.10 -0.17 8.06
N LEU A 19 -5.26 -0.19 6.73
CA LEU A 19 -4.38 0.53 5.81
C LEU A 19 -4.51 2.05 5.96
N GLU A 20 -5.71 2.59 6.19
CA GLU A 20 -5.92 4.00 6.46
C GLU A 20 -5.15 4.47 7.70
N GLU A 21 -5.29 3.76 8.82
CA GLU A 21 -4.57 4.05 10.07
C GLU A 21 -3.06 3.92 9.90
N LEU A 22 -2.61 2.86 9.23
CA LEU A 22 -1.18 2.60 9.01
C LEU A 22 -0.53 3.62 8.07
N LEU A 23 -1.18 3.95 6.95
CA LEU A 23 -0.63 4.87 5.96
C LEU A 23 -0.67 6.32 6.44
N GLY A 24 -1.62 6.68 7.31
CA GLY A 24 -1.66 8.01 7.93
C GLY A 24 -0.46 8.29 8.84
N VAL A 25 0.15 7.27 9.42
CA VAL A 25 1.36 7.41 10.25
C VAL A 25 2.66 7.16 9.49
N ILE A 26 2.61 6.44 8.36
CA ILE A 26 3.76 6.25 7.47
C ILE A 26 4.06 7.56 6.74
N ARG A 27 5.16 8.17 7.15
CA ARG A 27 5.74 9.37 6.55
C ARG A 27 7.00 9.02 5.78
N ASP A 28 7.60 10.02 5.14
CA ASP A 28 8.88 9.98 4.40
C ASP A 28 10.10 9.45 5.17
N LYS A 29 9.94 8.99 6.41
CA LYS A 29 10.98 8.35 7.22
C LYS A 29 11.18 6.87 6.86
N ILE A 30 10.21 6.22 6.21
CA ILE A 30 10.40 4.85 5.72
C ILE A 30 11.16 4.90 4.39
N LYS A 31 12.32 4.23 4.36
CA LYS A 31 13.18 4.10 3.18
C LYS A 31 13.06 2.75 2.48
N VAL A 32 12.11 1.93 2.92
CA VAL A 32 11.91 0.56 2.44
C VAL A 32 10.64 0.55 1.59
N PRO A 33 10.65 -0.03 0.38
CA PRO A 33 9.46 -0.15 -0.44
C PRO A 33 8.36 -0.93 0.29
N ILE A 34 7.12 -0.52 0.09
CA ILE A 34 5.93 -1.15 0.66
C ILE A 34 5.05 -1.65 -0.48
N VAL A 35 4.78 -2.95 -0.49
CA VAL A 35 3.86 -3.59 -1.44
C VAL A 35 2.60 -4.00 -0.70
N ILE A 36 1.44 -3.57 -1.20
CA ILE A 36 0.13 -3.83 -0.59
C ILE A 36 -0.68 -4.71 -1.54
N VAL A 37 -1.14 -5.85 -1.03
CA VAL A 37 -2.06 -6.76 -1.72
C VAL A 37 -3.37 -6.77 -0.94
N GLN A 38 -4.42 -6.18 -1.50
CA GLN A 38 -5.74 -6.11 -0.89
C GLN A 38 -6.74 -6.91 -1.75
N HIS A 39 -7.42 -7.88 -1.14
CA HIS A 39 -8.54 -8.54 -1.81
C HIS A 39 -9.68 -7.53 -2.04
N ILE A 40 -10.06 -7.34 -3.30
CA ILE A 40 -11.14 -6.46 -3.76
C ILE A 40 -12.04 -7.20 -4.75
N SER A 41 -13.24 -6.66 -5.01
CA SER A 41 -14.07 -7.15 -6.12
C SER A 41 -13.43 -6.78 -7.46
N ALA A 42 -13.58 -7.63 -8.48
CA ALA A 42 -13.14 -7.34 -9.85
C ALA A 42 -13.78 -6.05 -10.41
N ASP A 43 -15.00 -5.72 -9.98
CA ASP A 43 -15.73 -4.53 -10.41
C ASP A 43 -15.28 -3.23 -9.72
N SER A 44 -14.28 -3.31 -8.83
CA SER A 44 -13.87 -2.16 -8.01
C SER A 44 -13.07 -1.11 -8.80
N GLY A 45 -12.54 -1.46 -9.98
CA GLY A 45 -11.66 -0.60 -10.78
C GLY A 45 -10.55 0.05 -9.95
N ASP A 46 -10.24 1.31 -10.25
CA ASP A 46 -9.16 2.08 -9.58
C ASP A 46 -9.51 2.57 -8.15
N SER A 47 -10.63 2.11 -7.58
CA SER A 47 -11.12 2.63 -6.29
C SER A 47 -10.09 2.43 -5.18
N LEU A 48 -9.39 1.29 -5.17
CA LEU A 48 -8.35 1.01 -4.19
C LEU A 48 -7.20 2.02 -4.26
N LEU A 49 -6.64 2.25 -5.45
CA LEU A 49 -5.52 3.18 -5.63
C LEU A 49 -5.89 4.60 -5.17
N LYS A 50 -7.09 5.07 -5.50
CA LYS A 50 -7.59 6.39 -5.08
C LYS A 50 -7.73 6.50 -3.58
N ILE A 51 -8.30 5.48 -2.93
CA ILE A 51 -8.47 5.47 -1.47
C ILE A 51 -7.10 5.48 -0.78
N VAL A 52 -6.19 4.60 -1.18
CA VAL A 52 -4.84 4.51 -0.61
C VAL A 52 -4.07 5.82 -0.80
N LYS A 53 -4.18 6.48 -1.97
CA LYS A 53 -3.60 7.80 -2.21
C LYS A 53 -4.15 8.89 -1.28
N ASN A 54 -5.45 8.86 -0.98
CA ASN A 54 -6.08 9.89 -0.15
C ASN A 54 -5.57 9.88 1.30
N PHE A 55 -5.19 8.72 1.82
CA PHE A 55 -4.73 8.55 3.21
C PHE A 55 -3.22 8.41 3.34
N SER A 56 -2.48 8.48 2.24
CA SER A 56 -1.02 8.36 2.23
C SER A 56 -0.35 9.71 2.00
N THR A 57 0.77 9.93 2.69
CA THR A 57 1.63 11.09 2.48
C THR A 57 2.78 10.81 1.51
N ILE A 58 2.97 9.54 1.13
CA ILE A 58 4.04 9.09 0.23
C ILE A 58 3.48 8.80 -1.17
N ARG A 59 4.38 8.66 -2.15
CA ARG A 59 3.99 8.30 -3.51
C ARG A 59 3.40 6.89 -3.54
N VAL A 60 2.15 6.78 -3.98
CA VAL A 60 1.46 5.51 -4.20
C VAL A 60 1.19 5.34 -5.69
N VAL A 61 1.53 4.16 -6.23
CA VAL A 61 1.29 3.78 -7.63
C VAL A 61 0.63 2.40 -7.68
N GLU A 62 -0.08 2.14 -8.76
CA GLU A 62 -0.51 0.78 -9.08
C GLU A 62 0.68 0.05 -9.71
N PRO A 63 0.98 -1.19 -9.29
CA PRO A 63 2.13 -1.92 -9.81
C PRO A 63 1.93 -2.28 -11.29
N ILE A 64 2.99 -2.12 -12.08
CA ILE A 64 3.03 -2.57 -13.48
C ILE A 64 3.80 -3.88 -13.56
N ASP A 65 3.39 -4.81 -14.43
CA ASP A 65 4.09 -6.07 -14.65
C ASP A 65 5.58 -5.83 -14.92
N LYS A 66 6.44 -6.50 -14.14
CA LYS A 66 7.91 -6.41 -14.18
C LYS A 66 8.51 -5.02 -13.89
N GLU A 67 7.75 -4.11 -13.30
CA GLU A 67 8.30 -2.84 -12.82
C GLU A 67 9.34 -3.08 -11.71
N SER A 68 10.45 -2.36 -11.76
CA SER A 68 11.46 -2.38 -10.70
C SER A 68 10.94 -1.67 -9.46
N ILE A 69 11.19 -2.27 -8.29
CA ILE A 69 10.85 -1.74 -6.96
C ILE A 69 12.04 -0.99 -6.37
#